data_AF-A0A1V8UE69-F1
#
_entry.id   AF-A0A1V8UE69-F1
#
_cell.length_a   1.000
_cell.length_b   1.000
_cell.length_c   1.000
_cell.angle_alpha   90.00
_cell.angle_beta   90.00
_cell.angle_gamma   90.00
#
_symmetry.space_group_name_H-M   'P 1'
#
loop_
_entity.id
_entity.type
_entity.pdbx_description
1 polymer ?
#
loop_
_entity_poly.entity_id
_entity_poly.type
_entity_poly.pdbx_seq_one_letter_code
_entity_poly.pdbx_strand_id
1 'polypeptide(L)'
;SKPEQWHDEPNLIGAHGFFSSPKAMGDGTARVNAGISLTGSLASKLKSGGLKDLSTDSVTAYLKEHIEWKIVKADGSVVDKDDVPGLQIAIMTSVVQLPGAKGQIARWGGFEALPDVTKGRKYGFDGEWKSHFHGHGHGRGH
;
A
#
# COMPACT_ATOMS: atom_id res chain seq x y z
N SER A 1 -14.21 7.37 14.16
CA SER A 1 -15.13 7.81 13.08
C SER A 1 -16.02 6.66 12.65
N LYS A 2 -17.24 6.96 12.24
CA LYS A 2 -18.17 5.97 11.65
C LYS A 2 -17.87 5.76 10.15
N PRO A 3 -18.25 4.63 9.52
CA PRO A 3 -17.91 4.33 8.12
C PRO A 3 -18.29 5.43 7.14
N GLU A 4 -19.48 5.99 7.29
CA GLU A 4 -20.02 7.06 6.46
C GLU A 4 -19.20 8.37 6.52
N GLN A 5 -18.32 8.51 7.51
CA GLN A 5 -17.43 9.67 7.69
C GLN A 5 -15.98 9.38 7.27
N TRP A 6 -15.61 8.14 6.93
CA TRP A 6 -14.21 7.81 6.63
C TRP A 6 -13.68 8.50 5.38
N HIS A 7 -14.56 8.87 4.45
CA HIS A 7 -14.20 9.63 3.24
C HIS A 7 -13.80 11.08 3.52
N ASP A 8 -14.27 11.66 4.64
CA ASP A 8 -13.99 13.04 5.05
C ASP A 8 -12.84 13.13 6.06
N GLU A 9 -12.24 12.00 6.45
CA GLU A 9 -11.14 11.96 7.42
C GLU A 9 -9.91 12.70 6.86
N PRO A 10 -9.37 13.72 7.56
CA PRO A 10 -8.26 14.53 7.05
C PRO A 10 -6.93 13.77 6.94
N ASN A 11 -6.85 12.56 7.49
CA ASN A 11 -5.73 11.63 7.37
C ASN A 11 -6.00 10.44 6.42
N LEU A 12 -7.11 10.44 5.67
CA LEU A 12 -7.37 9.42 4.65
C LEU A 12 -6.33 9.52 3.52
N ILE A 13 -5.51 8.48 3.37
CA ILE A 13 -4.49 8.42 2.31
C ILE A 13 -5.08 7.90 0.99
N GLY A 14 -6.13 7.08 1.05
CA GLY A 14 -6.86 6.58 -0.10
C GLY A 14 -7.79 5.44 0.27
N ALA A 15 -8.59 5.00 -0.71
CA ALA A 15 -9.49 3.86 -0.59
C ALA A 15 -9.47 3.04 -1.89
N HIS A 16 -9.78 1.75 -1.79
CA HIS A 16 -9.96 0.87 -2.95
C HIS A 16 -11.18 -0.03 -2.73
N GLY A 17 -12.01 -0.18 -3.75
CA GLY A 17 -13.18 -1.06 -3.74
C GLY A 17 -13.01 -2.20 -4.73
N PHE A 18 -13.17 -3.45 -4.27
CA PHE A 18 -13.17 -4.62 -5.14
C PHE A 18 -14.58 -4.87 -5.68
N PHE A 19 -14.75 -4.79 -6.99
CA PHE A 19 -16.02 -5.05 -7.67
C PHE A 19 -16.08 -6.51 -8.14
N SER A 20 -16.75 -7.37 -7.38
CA SER A 20 -17.03 -8.76 -7.75
C SER A 20 -18.47 -8.91 -8.24
N SER A 21 -18.69 -9.78 -9.22
CA SER A 21 -20.05 -10.15 -9.65
C SER A 21 -20.43 -11.54 -9.12
N PRO A 22 -21.64 -11.76 -8.58
CA PRO A 22 -22.07 -13.10 -8.11
C PRO A 22 -22.16 -14.16 -9.22
N LYS A 23 -22.07 -13.76 -10.50
CA LYS A 23 -22.11 -14.62 -11.69
C LYS A 23 -20.72 -14.92 -12.27
N ALA A 24 -19.64 -14.49 -11.62
CA ALA A 24 -18.29 -14.84 -12.03
C ALA A 24 -18.05 -16.34 -11.77
N MET A 25 -18.18 -17.16 -12.82
CA MET A 25 -17.96 -18.61 -12.78
C MET A 25 -16.47 -18.89 -12.57
N GLY A 26 -16.07 -19.14 -11.33
CA GLY A 26 -14.69 -19.48 -10.95
C GLY A 26 -14.65 -20.31 -9.68
N ASP A 27 -13.52 -20.96 -9.43
CA ASP A 27 -13.29 -21.86 -8.27
C ASP A 27 -12.98 -21.13 -6.95
N GLY A 28 -13.02 -19.80 -6.95
CA GLY A 28 -12.68 -18.97 -5.79
C GLY A 28 -11.18 -18.75 -5.56
N THR A 29 -10.29 -19.26 -6.43
CA THR A 29 -8.83 -19.16 -6.24
C THR A 29 -8.20 -17.88 -6.82
N ALA A 30 -8.93 -17.14 -7.67
CA ALA A 30 -8.45 -15.95 -8.35
C ALA A 30 -8.06 -14.84 -7.36
N ARG A 31 -6.76 -14.51 -7.31
CA ARG A 31 -6.24 -13.43 -6.46
C ARG A 31 -6.31 -12.09 -7.18
N VAL A 32 -6.83 -11.08 -6.49
CA VAL A 32 -6.84 -9.68 -6.96
C VAL A 32 -6.01 -8.86 -5.98
N ASN A 33 -5.17 -7.97 -6.52
CA ASN A 33 -4.32 -7.08 -5.72
C ASN A 33 -4.66 -5.62 -6.06
N ALA A 34 -4.49 -4.74 -5.08
CA ALA A 34 -4.61 -3.30 -5.25
C ALA A 34 -3.49 -2.59 -4.48
N GLY A 35 -3.13 -1.39 -4.91
CA GLY A 35 -2.09 -0.57 -4.27
C GLY A 35 -2.58 0.86 -4.05
N ILE A 36 -2.30 1.40 -2.86
CA ILE A 36 -2.50 2.82 -2.52
C ILE A 36 -1.12 3.42 -2.31
N SER A 37 -0.79 4.49 -3.05
CA SER A 37 0.52 5.13 -2.93
C SER A 37 0.61 5.99 -1.68
N LEU A 38 1.53 5.65 -0.78
CA LEU A 38 1.82 6.46 0.42
C LEU A 38 2.76 7.63 0.13
N THR A 39 3.38 7.69 -1.06
CA THR A 39 4.50 8.60 -1.37
C THR A 39 4.13 10.08 -1.21
N GLY A 40 2.95 10.50 -1.68
CA GLY A 40 2.49 11.89 -1.55
C GLY A 40 2.28 12.31 -0.10
N SER A 41 1.67 11.44 0.71
CA SER A 41 1.40 11.68 2.13
C SER A 41 2.68 11.71 2.96
N LEU A 42 3.61 10.77 2.72
CA LEU A 42 4.92 10.74 3.38
C LEU A 42 5.78 11.96 3.01
N ALA A 43 5.80 12.35 1.73
CA ALA A 43 6.50 13.56 1.30
C ALA A 43 5.91 14.84 1.92
N SER A 44 4.59 14.87 2.13
CA SER A 44 3.91 15.98 2.81
C SER A 44 4.25 16.02 4.31
N LYS A 45 4.31 14.86 4.97
CA LYS A 45 4.74 14.75 6.38
C LYS A 45 6.20 15.14 6.58
N LEU A 46 7.11 14.76 5.67
CA LEU A 46 8.49 15.25 5.69
C LEU A 46 8.53 16.79 5.60
N LYS A 47 7.82 17.38 4.63
CA LYS A 47 7.77 18.85 4.45
C LYS A 47 7.19 19.57 5.67
N SER A 48 6.26 18.96 6.40
CA SER A 48 5.69 19.53 7.62
C SER A 48 6.52 19.26 8.89
N GLY A 49 7.70 18.63 8.78
CA GLY A 49 8.53 18.22 9.92
C GLY A 49 7.97 17.05 10.75
N GLY A 50 6.89 16.40 10.29
CA GLY A 50 6.28 15.24 10.95
C GLY A 50 6.96 13.92 10.64
N LEU A 51 8.01 13.93 9.82
CA LEU A 51 8.88 12.79 9.51
C LEU A 51 10.30 13.34 9.33
N LYS A 52 11.31 12.65 9.89
CA LYS A 52 12.71 13.08 9.85
C LYS A 52 13.31 13.03 8.43
N ASP A 53 13.11 11.92 7.74
CA ASP A 53 13.62 11.63 6.40
C ASP A 53 12.79 10.49 5.77
N LEU A 54 12.99 10.21 4.48
CA LEU A 54 12.32 9.11 3.75
C LEU A 54 13.14 7.81 3.75
N SER A 55 14.04 7.60 4.72
CA SER A 55 14.69 6.30 4.87
C SER A 55 13.69 5.23 5.29
N THR A 56 13.98 3.97 4.95
CA THR A 56 13.14 2.83 5.32
C THR A 56 12.89 2.78 6.82
N ASP A 57 13.91 3.04 7.65
CA ASP A 57 13.80 2.99 9.11
C ASP A 57 12.87 4.08 9.67
N SER A 58 13.08 5.35 9.27
CA SER A 58 12.22 6.47 9.67
C SER A 58 10.77 6.26 9.24
N VAL A 59 10.54 5.80 8.01
CA VAL A 59 9.21 5.51 7.47
C VAL A 59 8.57 4.32 8.17
N THR A 60 9.33 3.26 8.46
CA THR A 60 8.84 2.05 9.17
C THR A 60 8.38 2.39 10.58
N ALA A 61 9.19 3.13 11.35
CA ALA A 61 8.83 3.58 12.69
C ALA A 61 7.55 4.44 12.66
N TYR A 62 7.51 5.47 11.80
CA TYR A 62 6.35 6.34 11.67
C TYR A 62 5.08 5.58 11.25
N LEU A 63 5.15 4.70 10.25
CA LEU A 63 3.99 3.96 9.78
C LEU A 63 3.51 2.95 10.83
N LYS A 64 4.41 2.31 11.58
CA LYS A 64 4.04 1.38 12.65
C LYS A 64 3.18 2.02 13.73
N GLU A 65 3.41 3.30 14.02
CA GLU A 65 2.65 4.09 15.00
C GLU A 65 1.38 4.76 14.42
N HIS A 66 1.36 5.07 13.12
CA HIS A 66 0.34 5.98 12.55
C HIS A 66 -0.47 5.44 11.36
N ILE A 67 -0.07 4.35 10.69
CA ILE A 67 -0.90 3.81 9.60
C ILE A 67 -2.06 3.02 10.20
N GLU A 68 -3.28 3.34 9.77
CA GLU A 68 -4.48 2.53 10.02
C GLU A 68 -5.08 2.10 8.69
N TRP A 69 -5.70 0.92 8.66
CA TRP A 69 -6.59 0.49 7.59
C TRP A 69 -7.93 0.08 8.19
N LYS A 70 -9.00 0.46 7.52
CA LYS A 70 -10.38 0.19 7.92
C LYS A 70 -11.08 -0.46 6.72
N ILE A 71 -11.89 -1.47 6.99
CA ILE A 71 -12.58 -2.26 5.95
C ILE A 71 -14.07 -2.16 6.21
N VAL A 72 -14.81 -1.84 5.16
CA VAL A 72 -16.27 -1.78 5.14
C VAL A 72 -16.75 -2.71 4.02
N LYS A 73 -17.84 -3.43 4.28
CA LYS A 73 -18.52 -4.24 3.26
C LYS A 73 -19.37 -3.34 2.35
N ALA A 74 -19.80 -3.88 1.20
CA ALA A 74 -20.69 -3.17 0.28
C ALA A 74 -22.05 -2.77 0.89
N ASP A 75 -22.44 -3.39 2.00
CA ASP A 75 -23.64 -3.07 2.79
C ASP A 75 -23.42 -1.97 3.86
N GLY A 76 -22.21 -1.40 3.95
CA GLY A 76 -21.85 -0.37 4.94
C GLY A 76 -21.41 -0.90 6.32
N SER A 77 -21.40 -2.22 6.54
CA SER A 77 -21.02 -2.79 7.84
C SER A 77 -19.50 -2.85 8.06
N VAL A 78 -19.07 -2.55 9.29
CA VAL A 78 -17.70 -2.77 9.81
C VAL A 78 -17.60 -4.20 10.35
N VAL A 79 -16.46 -4.85 10.13
CA VAL A 79 -16.43 -6.33 10.09
C VAL A 79 -15.75 -7.00 11.30
N ASP A 80 -16.45 -8.03 11.79
CA ASP A 80 -15.96 -9.23 12.47
C ASP A 80 -16.94 -10.39 12.08
N LYS A 81 -16.69 -11.69 12.21
CA LYS A 81 -15.47 -12.41 12.66
C LYS A 81 -14.83 -13.29 11.58
N ASP A 82 -15.60 -13.76 10.59
CA ASP A 82 -15.11 -14.59 9.46
C ASP A 82 -14.60 -13.67 8.34
N ASP A 83 -13.78 -12.73 8.80
CA ASP A 83 -13.16 -11.58 8.16
C ASP A 83 -12.46 -11.93 6.84
N VAL A 84 -12.87 -11.23 5.77
CA VAL A 84 -12.46 -11.33 4.36
C VAL A 84 -11.37 -12.39 4.11
N PRO A 85 -11.75 -13.68 3.96
CA PRO A 85 -10.78 -14.76 3.89
C PRO A 85 -9.80 -14.57 2.72
N GLY A 86 -8.50 -14.67 3.02
CA GLY A 86 -7.44 -14.44 2.04
C GLY A 86 -7.03 -12.97 1.84
N LEU A 87 -7.67 -12.00 2.49
CA LEU A 87 -7.18 -10.61 2.48
C LEU A 87 -5.86 -10.51 3.26
N GLN A 88 -4.83 -10.03 2.57
CA GLN A 88 -3.54 -9.68 3.17
C GLN A 88 -3.18 -8.24 2.80
N ILE A 89 -2.72 -7.48 3.79
CA ILE A 89 -2.27 -6.10 3.65
C ILE A 89 -0.77 -6.07 3.95
N ALA A 90 0.02 -5.82 2.90
CA ALA A 90 1.46 -5.60 3.00
C ALA A 90 1.76 -4.12 2.76
N ILE A 91 2.68 -3.55 3.54
CA ILE A 91 3.32 -2.28 3.21
C ILE A 91 4.57 -2.59 2.38
N MET A 92 4.66 -1.98 1.20
CA MET A 92 5.71 -2.22 0.22
C MET A 92 6.57 -0.96 0.10
N THR A 93 7.89 -1.11 0.12
CA THR A 93 8.85 -0.03 -0.17
C THR A 93 9.64 -0.33 -1.43
N SER A 94 10.19 0.69 -2.08
CA SER A 94 11.14 0.58 -3.19
C SER A 94 11.97 1.86 -3.26
N VAL A 95 13.27 1.73 -3.55
CA VAL A 95 14.15 2.87 -3.83
C VAL A 95 13.79 3.44 -5.20
N VAL A 96 13.42 4.73 -5.26
CA VAL A 96 13.07 5.42 -6.50
C VAL A 96 14.18 6.37 -6.91
N GLN A 97 14.80 6.11 -8.05
CA GLN A 97 15.73 7.05 -8.68
C GLN A 97 14.93 8.03 -9.56
N LEU A 98 14.97 9.31 -9.18
CA LEU A 98 14.33 10.38 -9.93
C LEU A 98 15.02 10.61 -11.29
N PRO A 99 14.28 11.03 -12.34
CA PRO A 99 14.86 11.34 -13.64
C PRO A 99 15.79 12.55 -13.54
N GLY A 100 16.98 12.45 -14.15
CA GLY A 100 17.98 13.52 -14.16
C GLY A 100 17.75 14.59 -15.22
N ALA A 101 16.85 14.35 -16.18
CA ALA A 101 16.53 15.27 -17.27
C ALA A 101 15.05 15.23 -17.65
N LYS A 102 14.56 16.33 -18.24
CA LYS A 102 13.20 16.44 -18.77
C LYS A 102 12.95 15.37 -19.84
N GLY A 103 11.82 14.68 -19.75
CA GLY A 103 11.45 13.59 -20.67
C GLY A 103 11.92 12.20 -20.25
N GLN A 104 12.73 12.07 -19.19
CA GLN A 104 13.02 10.78 -18.57
C GLN A 104 11.94 10.40 -17.54
N ILE A 105 11.70 9.10 -17.39
CA ILE A 105 10.85 8.54 -16.33
C ILE A 105 11.67 8.15 -15.10
N ALA A 106 11.03 8.08 -13.93
CA ALA A 106 11.66 7.52 -12.73
C ALA A 106 12.00 6.03 -12.92
N ARG A 107 13.02 5.56 -12.20
CA ARG A 107 13.37 4.13 -12.12
C ARG A 107 13.08 3.63 -10.71
N TRP A 108 12.31 2.56 -10.61
CA TRP A 108 12.06 1.85 -9.36
C TRP A 108 13.07 0.71 -9.22
N GLY A 109 13.65 0.56 -8.03
CA GLY A 109 14.34 -0.65 -7.63
C GLY A 109 13.37 -1.79 -7.34
N GLY A 110 13.91 -2.95 -6.95
CA GLY A 110 13.09 -4.03 -6.40
C GLY A 110 12.23 -3.52 -5.24
N PHE A 111 11.00 -4.03 -5.15
CA PHE A 111 10.14 -3.75 -4.01
C PHE A 111 10.32 -4.80 -2.91
N GLU A 112 10.21 -4.35 -1.66
CA GLU A 112 10.39 -5.15 -0.45
C GLU A 112 9.22 -4.93 0.52
N ALA A 113 8.83 -5.98 1.25
CA ALA A 113 7.86 -5.86 2.34
C ALA A 113 8.46 -5.22 3.59
N LEU A 114 7.64 -4.44 4.30
CA LEU A 114 7.92 -3.93 5.64
C LEU A 114 7.06 -4.67 6.68
N PRO A 115 7.35 -5.96 6.99
CA PRO A 115 6.53 -6.75 7.90
C PRO A 115 6.47 -6.14 9.32
N ASP A 116 7.45 -5.36 9.74
CA ASP A 116 7.43 -4.68 11.06
C ASP A 116 6.30 -3.63 11.22
N VAL A 117 5.69 -3.19 10.12
CA VAL A 117 4.52 -2.28 10.11
C VAL A 117 3.19 -3.04 10.21
N THR A 118 3.16 -4.31 9.77
CA THR A 118 1.94 -5.10 9.52
C THR A 118 1.81 -6.34 10.41
N LYS A 119 2.92 -6.94 10.84
CA LYS A 119 2.95 -8.16 11.65
C LYS A 119 2.19 -8.01 12.96
N GLY A 120 1.34 -9.00 13.26
CA GLY A 120 0.49 -9.01 14.45
C GLY A 120 -0.75 -8.10 14.36
N ARG A 121 -1.00 -7.44 13.23
CA ARG A 121 -2.19 -6.60 13.00
C ARG A 121 -3.23 -7.36 12.18
N LYS A 122 -4.52 -7.04 12.37
CA LYS A 122 -5.63 -7.66 11.61
C LYS A 122 -5.41 -7.50 10.10
N TYR A 123 -5.42 -8.60 9.35
CA TYR A 123 -5.07 -8.71 7.92
C TYR A 123 -3.61 -8.38 7.54
N GLY A 124 -2.73 -8.08 8.49
CA GLY A 124 -1.35 -7.70 8.20
C GLY A 124 -0.52 -8.88 7.68
N PHE A 125 0.18 -8.68 6.57
CA PHE A 125 1.17 -9.63 6.05
C PHE A 125 2.42 -9.63 6.93
N ASP A 126 2.91 -10.81 7.31
CA ASP A 126 4.08 -10.98 8.21
C ASP A 126 5.24 -11.76 7.57
N GLY A 127 5.08 -12.22 6.32
CA GLY A 127 6.12 -12.90 5.56
C GLY A 127 7.14 -11.95 4.93
N GLU A 128 8.20 -12.52 4.36
CA GLU A 128 9.06 -11.79 3.43
C GLU A 128 8.43 -11.74 2.04
N TRP A 129 8.54 -10.59 1.39
CA TRP A 129 8.33 -10.48 -0.05
C TRP A 129 9.42 -9.58 -0.62
N LYS A 130 10.19 -10.13 -1.56
CA LYS A 130 11.23 -9.44 -2.31
C LYS A 130 10.98 -9.68 -3.78
N SER A 131 10.73 -8.61 -4.52
CA SER A 131 10.38 -8.73 -5.93
C SER A 131 11.62 -9.02 -6.77
N HIS A 132 11.63 -10.09 -7.57
CA HIS A 132 12.67 -10.35 -8.59
C HIS A 132 12.55 -9.44 -9.84
N PHE A 133 11.86 -8.29 -9.74
CA PHE A 133 11.77 -7.31 -10.82
C PHE A 133 13.12 -6.68 -11.12
N HIS A 134 13.87 -7.31 -12.02
CA HIS A 134 14.96 -6.68 -12.75
C HIS A 134 14.33 -5.68 -13.71
N GLY A 135 14.28 -4.41 -13.30
CA GLY A 135 13.72 -3.31 -14.09
C GLY A 135 14.36 -3.28 -15.48
N HIS A 136 13.64 -3.78 -16.49
CA HIS A 136 14.06 -3.75 -17.88
C HIS A 136 13.96 -2.31 -18.39
N GLY A 137 14.98 -1.53 -18.05
CA GLY A 137 15.27 -0.29 -18.73
C GLY A 137 15.62 -0.60 -20.17
N HIS A 138 14.61 -0.62 -21.05
CA HIS A 138 14.80 -0.55 -22.49
C HIS A 138 15.43 0.81 -22.84
N GLY A 139 16.74 0.92 -22.64
CA GLY A 139 17.56 1.86 -23.37
C GLY A 139 17.47 1.48 -24.83
N ARG A 140 16.64 2.19 -25.60
CA ARG A 140 16.84 2.27 -27.04
C ARG A 140 18.14 3.03 -27.25
N GLY A 141 19.19 2.29 -27.61
CA GLY A 141 20.45 2.89 -28.00
C GLY A 141 20.28 3.65 -29.32
N HIS A 142 21.00 4.77 -29.40
CA HIS A 142 21.48 5.48 -30.59
C HIS A 142 20.50 5.63 -31.78
#